data_AF-A0A7C5EJ31-F1
#
_entry.id   AF-A0A7C5EJ31-F1
#
_cell.length_a   1.000
_cell.length_b   1.000
_cell.length_c   1.000
_cell.angle_alpha   90.00
_cell.angle_beta   90.00
_cell.angle_gamma   90.00
#
_symmetry.space_group_name_H-M   'P 1'
#
loop_
_entity.id
_entity.type
_entity.pdbx_description
1 polymer ?
#
loop_
_entity_poly.entity_id
_entity_poly.type
_entity_poly.pdbx_seq_one_letter_code
_entity_poly.pdbx_strand_id
1 'polypeptide(L)'
;MRAFRTAFCLAAALLLSAAAGEDDAGARRERNRAQVAAFDRKNAEACAGRSDILLRQGLVADASARTVKFLAEATKLKPDEIVEFFVISEDSGHDYEALAISFAKPSDIHKALEFIGLIPGEPASEAKRRFWPKGERVVMTFAAYNPDGPSGPPVRVEKLVHDRRRGGPLPEAGLVFVGSAMVPARSEPSRQEYAADTRDPNSIASDYNEPFTVLDIPFRAPQHSVYEERRAAESFKFEPYSILEVALSPEYPMGKRRVRDLKLVVEPVEGSAGRSLGELSLSLRDEQGKALNGSPVLNDVLRVVSELVDGGMDPFVAVEFGSNTTVRAARELCVVLSAVDTEKGMRIEPPSPGQLYYQAFLPDESFRDRSSRVSQPWELALKRTDRGVSGRVTRIEQIWKDDEIKPELKTEEYPVSGPAEFLDVLEKHGPGIPVILVFAEADISHGELMAYVSPALPKYPTVYVFVEDQDPSDKGGRGGL
;
A
#
# COMPACT_ATOMS: atom_id res chain seq x y z
N MET A 1 22.32 -78.74 35.73
CA MET A 1 21.55 -78.18 34.60
C MET A 1 21.00 -76.84 35.09
N ARG A 2 21.74 -75.71 34.99
CA ARG A 2 21.89 -74.81 33.82
C ARG A 2 20.57 -74.69 33.03
N ALA A 3 19.97 -73.55 32.70
CA ALA A 3 20.28 -72.13 32.81
C ALA A 3 19.18 -71.35 32.03
N PHE A 4 18.83 -70.12 32.46
CA PHE A 4 18.39 -68.95 31.64
C PHE A 4 17.00 -68.96 30.94
N ARG A 5 16.08 -68.01 31.23
CA ARG A 5 15.90 -66.67 30.59
C ARG A 5 15.94 -66.77 29.05
N THR A 6 14.94 -66.35 28.27
CA THR A 6 14.65 -64.92 27.96
C THR A 6 13.40 -64.84 27.06
N ALA A 7 12.65 -63.75 27.20
CA ALA A 7 11.62 -63.26 26.30
C ALA A 7 12.15 -62.92 24.89
N PHE A 8 11.24 -62.51 24.00
CA PHE A 8 11.44 -61.94 22.65
C PHE A 8 11.65 -62.92 21.49
N CYS A 9 10.61 -63.09 20.67
CA CYS A 9 10.62 -63.01 19.20
C CYS A 9 9.16 -63.11 18.71
N LEU A 10 8.48 -61.97 18.59
CA LEU A 10 8.20 -61.31 17.31
C LEU A 10 7.20 -62.09 16.44
N ALA A 11 5.93 -61.73 16.59
CA ALA A 11 4.89 -61.97 15.60
C ALA A 11 5.24 -61.19 14.32
N ALA A 12 5.86 -61.87 13.35
CA ALA A 12 6.15 -61.35 12.01
C ALA A 12 4.93 -61.46 11.06
N ALA A 13 3.73 -61.23 11.58
CA ALA A 13 2.50 -61.27 10.78
C ALA A 13 1.42 -60.42 11.45
N LEU A 14 1.62 -59.09 11.50
CA LEU A 14 0.61 -58.03 11.65
C LEU A 14 1.27 -56.64 11.80
N LEU A 15 2.16 -56.29 10.86
CA LEU A 15 2.61 -54.91 10.62
C LEU A 15 2.54 -54.60 9.11
N LEU A 16 1.36 -54.84 8.54
CA LEU A 16 0.92 -54.31 7.25
C LEU A 16 -0.35 -53.50 7.49
N SER A 17 -0.17 -52.40 8.22
CA SER A 17 -1.09 -51.29 8.46
C SER A 17 -0.21 -50.23 9.14
N ALA A 18 0.13 -49.07 8.60
CA ALA A 18 -0.43 -48.31 7.51
C ALA A 18 0.72 -47.66 6.70
N ALA A 19 0.90 -48.10 5.46
CA ALA A 19 1.46 -47.29 4.39
C ALA A 19 0.28 -46.89 3.52
N ALA A 20 -0.49 -45.90 3.98
CA ALA A 20 -1.66 -45.38 3.28
C ALA A 20 -1.83 -43.89 3.63
N GLY A 21 -1.15 -43.05 2.86
CA GLY A 21 -1.64 -41.71 2.51
C GLY A 21 -1.41 -40.58 3.50
N GLU A 22 -0.17 -40.37 3.97
CA GLU A 22 0.29 -38.97 4.02
C GLU A 22 0.54 -38.56 2.57
N ASP A 23 -0.26 -37.62 2.10
CA ASP A 23 -0.21 -37.04 0.77
C ASP A 23 1.13 -36.32 0.63
N ASP A 24 2.15 -37.00 0.09
CA ASP A 24 3.53 -36.49 0.01
C ASP A 24 3.59 -35.32 -0.99
N ALA A 25 3.28 -34.12 -0.48
CA ALA A 25 3.35 -32.86 -1.19
C ALA A 25 4.73 -32.64 -1.83
N GLY A 26 5.80 -33.10 -1.18
CA GLY A 26 7.15 -33.03 -1.71
C GLY A 26 7.32 -33.87 -2.97
N ALA A 27 6.92 -35.14 -2.95
CA ALA A 27 6.96 -35.99 -4.15
C ALA A 27 6.00 -35.51 -5.25
N ARG A 28 4.86 -34.89 -4.91
CA ARG A 28 3.97 -34.25 -5.89
C ARG A 28 4.64 -33.07 -6.58
N ARG A 29 5.25 -32.17 -5.80
CA ARG A 29 5.95 -30.99 -6.32
C ARG A 29 7.12 -31.37 -7.22
N GLU A 30 7.89 -32.40 -6.87
CA GLU A 30 8.97 -32.88 -7.73
C GLU A 30 8.46 -33.42 -9.08
N ARG A 31 7.31 -34.12 -9.09
CA ARG A 31 6.66 -34.51 -10.35
C ARG A 31 6.21 -33.30 -11.17
N ASN A 32 5.71 -32.26 -10.52
CA ASN A 32 5.31 -31.03 -11.20
C ASN A 32 6.53 -30.30 -11.79
N ARG A 33 7.68 -30.29 -11.10
CA ARG A 33 8.96 -29.77 -11.64
C ARG A 33 9.40 -30.49 -12.91
N ALA A 34 9.19 -31.81 -13.00
CA ALA A 34 9.46 -32.55 -14.23
C ALA A 34 8.57 -32.12 -15.41
N GLN A 35 7.30 -31.79 -15.15
CA GLN A 35 6.38 -31.24 -16.15
C GLN A 35 6.79 -29.82 -16.56
N VAL A 36 7.22 -28.99 -15.63
CA VAL A 36 7.78 -27.65 -15.90
C VAL A 36 9.01 -27.75 -16.81
N ALA A 37 9.92 -28.69 -16.53
CA ALA A 37 11.07 -28.92 -17.39
C ALA A 37 10.68 -29.39 -18.81
N ALA A 38 9.58 -30.14 -18.95
CA ALA A 38 9.05 -30.53 -20.26
C ALA A 38 8.42 -29.33 -21.00
N PHE A 39 7.69 -28.47 -20.28
CA PHE A 39 7.19 -27.20 -20.80
C PHE A 39 8.33 -26.31 -21.30
N ASP A 40 9.40 -26.17 -20.54
CA ASP A 40 10.56 -25.35 -20.91
C ASP A 40 11.23 -25.85 -22.19
N ARG A 41 11.47 -27.17 -22.30
CA ARG A 41 12.05 -27.77 -23.52
C ARG A 41 11.17 -27.55 -24.74
N LYS A 42 9.87 -27.82 -24.62
CA LYS A 42 8.88 -27.63 -25.71
C LYS A 42 8.88 -26.19 -26.21
N ASN A 43 8.88 -25.21 -25.31
CA ASN A 43 8.86 -23.79 -25.68
C ASN A 43 10.21 -23.30 -26.22
N ALA A 44 11.35 -23.79 -25.70
CA ALA A 44 12.66 -23.48 -26.25
C ALA A 44 12.81 -23.93 -27.71
N GLU A 45 12.29 -25.12 -28.04
CA GLU A 45 12.26 -25.63 -29.41
C GLU A 45 11.31 -24.83 -30.30
N ALA A 46 10.07 -24.58 -29.84
CA ALA A 46 9.04 -23.90 -30.62
C ALA A 46 9.33 -22.41 -30.89
N CYS A 47 10.07 -21.76 -29.99
CA CYS A 47 10.35 -20.31 -30.06
C CYS A 47 11.80 -19.99 -30.48
N ALA A 48 12.55 -20.98 -30.99
CA ALA A 48 13.93 -20.78 -31.40
C ALA A 48 14.07 -19.63 -32.42
N GLY A 49 14.89 -18.65 -32.11
CA GLY A 49 15.15 -17.48 -32.97
C GLY A 49 14.11 -16.36 -32.91
N ARG A 50 13.06 -16.48 -32.09
CA ARG A 50 12.08 -15.41 -31.89
C ARG A 50 12.57 -14.40 -30.86
N SER A 51 12.82 -13.15 -31.28
CA SER A 51 13.24 -12.07 -30.40
C SER A 51 12.08 -11.43 -29.62
N ASP A 52 10.85 -11.70 -30.03
CA ASP A 52 9.62 -11.26 -29.37
C ASP A 52 9.13 -12.22 -28.28
N ILE A 53 9.92 -13.26 -27.98
CA ILE A 53 9.65 -14.22 -26.90
C ILE A 53 10.74 -14.15 -25.83
N LEU A 54 10.34 -14.10 -24.56
CA LEU A 54 11.19 -14.28 -23.40
C LEU A 54 10.87 -15.61 -22.72
N LEU A 55 11.90 -16.44 -22.54
CA LEU A 55 11.80 -17.71 -21.80
C LEU A 55 12.51 -17.61 -20.44
N ARG A 56 11.84 -18.13 -19.40
CA ARG A 56 12.37 -18.38 -18.05
C ARG A 56 11.84 -19.73 -17.57
N GLN A 57 12.37 -20.24 -16.46
CA GLN A 57 11.90 -21.52 -15.90
C GLN A 57 10.38 -21.46 -15.65
N GLY A 58 9.63 -22.34 -16.30
CA GLY A 58 8.18 -22.42 -16.21
C GLY A 58 7.44 -21.20 -16.74
N LEU A 59 8.07 -20.33 -17.54
CA LEU A 59 7.48 -19.06 -17.98
C LEU A 59 7.82 -18.74 -19.45
N VAL A 60 6.81 -18.24 -20.17
CA VAL A 60 6.90 -17.71 -21.53
C VAL A 60 6.23 -16.33 -21.56
N ALA A 61 6.94 -15.31 -22.03
CA ALA A 61 6.34 -14.02 -22.36
C ALA A 61 6.41 -13.78 -23.88
N ASP A 62 5.32 -13.32 -24.46
CA ASP A 62 5.20 -12.98 -25.89
C ASP A 62 4.87 -11.49 -25.99
N ALA A 63 5.84 -10.71 -26.48
CA ALA A 63 5.71 -9.26 -26.62
C ALA A 63 4.75 -8.88 -27.76
N SER A 64 4.66 -9.69 -28.81
CA SER A 64 3.75 -9.48 -29.93
C SER A 64 2.29 -9.70 -29.52
N ALA A 65 2.02 -10.76 -28.76
CA ALA A 65 0.71 -11.05 -28.20
C ALA A 65 0.39 -10.24 -26.94
N ARG A 66 1.41 -9.61 -26.33
CA ARG A 66 1.36 -8.92 -25.03
C ARG A 66 0.83 -9.81 -23.91
N THR A 67 1.37 -11.03 -23.81
CA THR A 67 0.96 -12.01 -22.80
C THR A 67 2.14 -12.60 -22.07
N VAL A 68 1.97 -12.86 -20.77
CA VAL A 68 2.87 -13.70 -19.97
C VAL A 68 2.10 -14.94 -19.58
N LYS A 69 2.70 -16.11 -19.72
CA LYS A 69 2.16 -17.39 -19.26
C LYS A 69 3.20 -18.09 -18.40
N PHE A 70 2.77 -18.61 -17.26
CA PHE A 70 3.65 -19.41 -16.41
C PHE A 70 2.89 -20.54 -15.73
N LEU A 71 3.63 -21.57 -15.33
CA LEU A 71 3.08 -22.71 -14.62
C LEU A 71 3.12 -22.48 -13.11
N ALA A 72 2.03 -22.83 -12.46
CA ALA A 72 1.90 -22.87 -11.01
C ALA A 72 1.24 -24.19 -10.60
N GLU A 73 1.26 -24.53 -9.32
CA GLU A 73 0.44 -25.60 -8.76
C GLU A 73 -0.65 -25.04 -7.85
N ALA A 74 -1.85 -25.62 -7.91
CA ALA A 74 -2.93 -25.30 -6.98
C ALA A 74 -2.56 -25.74 -5.56
N THR A 75 -2.86 -24.90 -4.56
CA THR A 75 -2.68 -25.28 -3.15
C THR A 75 -3.78 -26.23 -2.67
N LYS A 76 -3.70 -26.64 -1.41
CA LYS A 76 -4.71 -27.46 -0.73
C LYS A 76 -5.90 -26.66 -0.20
N LEU A 77 -5.98 -25.36 -0.53
CA LEU A 77 -6.97 -24.45 0.00
C LEU A 77 -8.38 -24.90 -0.37
N LYS A 78 -9.29 -24.89 0.60
CA LYS A 78 -10.69 -25.28 0.42
C LYS A 78 -11.60 -24.05 0.38
N PRO A 79 -12.80 -24.14 -0.21
CA PRO A 79 -13.80 -23.09 -0.10
C PRO A 79 -14.00 -22.65 1.35
N ASP A 80 -14.16 -21.34 1.56
CA ASP A 80 -14.30 -20.68 2.87
C ASP A 80 -13.03 -20.65 3.78
N GLU A 81 -11.89 -21.17 3.31
CA GLU A 81 -10.60 -20.91 3.94
C GLU A 81 -10.07 -19.52 3.58
N ILE A 82 -9.25 -18.93 4.44
CA ILE A 82 -8.73 -17.57 4.28
C ILE A 82 -7.82 -17.51 3.04
N VAL A 83 -7.95 -16.44 2.26
CA VAL A 83 -7.04 -16.12 1.16
C VAL A 83 -6.37 -14.80 1.49
N GLU A 84 -5.04 -14.74 1.32
CA GLU A 84 -4.24 -13.53 1.34
C GLU A 84 -3.47 -13.32 0.02
N PHE A 85 -3.26 -14.41 -0.72
CA PHE A 85 -2.48 -14.40 -1.96
C PHE A 85 -3.17 -15.16 -3.09
N PHE A 86 -3.19 -14.56 -4.27
CA PHE A 86 -3.53 -15.30 -5.49
C PHE A 86 -2.38 -16.24 -5.88
N VAL A 87 -1.14 -15.74 -5.83
CA VAL A 87 0.05 -16.49 -6.22
C VAL A 87 1.24 -16.12 -5.34
N ILE A 88 1.94 -17.13 -4.83
CA ILE A 88 3.23 -17.04 -4.12
C ILE A 88 4.30 -17.83 -4.87
N SER A 89 5.59 -17.62 -4.55
CA SER A 89 6.68 -18.44 -5.10
C SER A 89 6.89 -19.75 -4.33
N GLU A 90 7.67 -20.69 -4.88
CA GLU A 90 8.03 -21.94 -4.20
C GLU A 90 8.78 -21.76 -2.87
N ASP A 91 9.42 -20.60 -2.67
CA ASP A 91 10.23 -20.32 -1.47
C ASP A 91 9.37 -19.76 -0.30
N SER A 92 8.07 -19.56 -0.52
CA SER A 92 7.13 -19.03 0.47
C SER A 92 6.65 -20.10 1.48
N GLY A 93 6.46 -19.68 2.73
CA GLY A 93 5.81 -20.50 3.77
C GLY A 93 4.29 -20.36 3.82
N HIS A 94 3.66 -19.59 2.93
CA HIS A 94 2.25 -19.15 3.02
C HIS A 94 1.30 -19.94 2.12
N ASP A 95 1.57 -21.22 1.85
CA ASP A 95 0.76 -22.06 0.97
C ASP A 95 -0.65 -22.38 1.51
N TYR A 96 -0.88 -22.18 2.81
CA TYR A 96 -2.15 -22.39 3.49
C TYR A 96 -3.15 -21.23 3.34
N GLU A 97 -2.74 -20.12 2.73
CA GLU A 97 -3.58 -18.94 2.47
C GLU A 97 -3.36 -18.36 1.05
N ALA A 98 -2.69 -19.13 0.18
CA ALA A 98 -2.51 -18.80 -1.23
C ALA A 98 -3.36 -19.72 -2.12
N LEU A 99 -3.82 -19.23 -3.27
CA LEU A 99 -4.52 -20.08 -4.25
C LEU A 99 -3.56 -20.97 -5.07
N ALA A 100 -2.35 -20.47 -5.35
CA ALA A 100 -1.37 -21.18 -6.17
C ALA A 100 0.09 -20.86 -5.80
N ILE A 101 0.98 -21.81 -6.08
CA ILE A 101 2.44 -21.70 -5.94
C ILE A 101 3.09 -21.71 -7.32
N SER A 102 3.77 -20.64 -7.69
CA SER A 102 4.45 -20.47 -8.98
C SER A 102 5.80 -21.17 -9.01
N PHE A 103 6.09 -21.88 -10.11
CA PHE A 103 7.43 -22.39 -10.41
C PHE A 103 8.38 -21.33 -10.99
N ALA A 104 7.83 -20.21 -11.47
CA ALA A 104 8.60 -19.04 -11.89
C ALA A 104 8.85 -18.11 -10.70
N LYS A 105 10.05 -17.49 -10.66
CA LYS A 105 10.40 -16.51 -9.62
C LYS A 105 9.61 -15.20 -9.78
N PRO A 106 9.30 -14.49 -8.68
CA PRO A 106 8.67 -13.18 -8.75
C PRO A 106 9.42 -12.18 -9.65
N SER A 107 10.75 -12.11 -9.56
CA SER A 107 11.54 -11.24 -10.45
C SER A 107 11.55 -11.66 -11.92
N ASP A 108 11.32 -12.93 -12.25
CA ASP A 108 11.17 -13.38 -13.64
C ASP A 108 9.80 -12.97 -14.20
N ILE A 109 8.74 -13.04 -13.39
CA ILE A 109 7.40 -12.54 -13.75
C ILE A 109 7.42 -11.02 -13.93
N HIS A 110 8.11 -10.28 -13.05
CA HIS A 110 8.32 -8.84 -13.21
C HIS A 110 8.95 -8.52 -14.57
N LYS A 111 10.09 -9.15 -14.89
CA LYS A 111 10.81 -8.94 -16.17
C LYS A 111 9.95 -9.33 -17.37
N ALA A 112 9.11 -10.35 -17.23
CA ALA A 112 8.18 -10.77 -18.27
C ALA A 112 7.11 -9.72 -18.55
N LEU A 113 6.57 -9.08 -17.50
CA LEU A 113 5.60 -7.97 -17.65
C LEU A 113 6.25 -6.74 -18.29
N GLU A 114 7.48 -6.40 -17.91
CA GLU A 114 8.25 -5.35 -18.59
C GLU A 114 8.52 -5.70 -20.06
N PHE A 115 8.89 -6.94 -20.34
CA PHE A 115 9.17 -7.42 -21.70
C PHE A 115 7.97 -7.29 -22.64
N ILE A 116 6.73 -7.45 -22.14
CA ILE A 116 5.50 -7.22 -22.92
C ILE A 116 5.06 -5.75 -22.97
N GLY A 117 5.92 -4.84 -22.49
CA GLY A 117 5.76 -3.39 -22.59
C GLY A 117 4.95 -2.75 -21.46
N LEU A 118 4.81 -3.40 -20.30
CA LEU A 118 4.28 -2.76 -19.11
C LEU A 118 5.40 -2.04 -18.33
N ILE A 119 5.02 -0.99 -17.63
CA ILE A 119 5.93 -0.25 -16.74
C ILE A 119 5.47 -0.53 -15.31
N PRO A 120 6.36 -0.98 -14.41
CA PRO A 120 5.99 -1.15 -13.01
C PRO A 120 5.65 0.21 -12.41
N GLY A 121 4.56 0.27 -11.66
CA GLY A 121 4.23 1.46 -10.90
C GLY A 121 4.87 1.42 -9.51
N GLU A 122 4.08 1.68 -8.46
CA GLU A 122 4.58 1.76 -7.10
C GLU A 122 3.61 1.07 -6.13
N PRO A 123 4.11 0.21 -5.22
CA PRO A 123 3.28 -0.49 -4.25
C PRO A 123 2.75 0.47 -3.19
N ALA A 124 1.64 0.12 -2.56
CA ALA A 124 1.20 0.81 -1.36
C ALA A 124 2.29 0.75 -0.27
N SER A 125 2.46 1.85 0.47
CA SER A 125 3.45 1.98 1.53
C SER A 125 3.02 3.06 2.51
N GLU A 126 2.60 2.65 3.71
CA GLU A 126 2.25 3.58 4.79
C GLU A 126 3.45 4.47 5.18
N ALA A 127 4.66 3.91 5.19
CA ALA A 127 5.90 4.63 5.48
C ALA A 127 6.15 5.80 4.50
N LYS A 128 5.76 5.63 3.24
CA LYS A 128 5.83 6.68 2.21
C LYS A 128 4.53 7.46 2.06
N ARG A 129 3.49 7.16 2.85
CA ARG A 129 2.13 7.71 2.74
C ARG A 129 1.48 7.49 1.38
N ARG A 130 1.83 6.38 0.74
CA ARG A 130 1.20 5.91 -0.48
C ARG A 130 0.15 4.88 -0.10
N PHE A 131 -1.12 5.26 -0.08
CA PHE A 131 -2.18 4.34 0.32
C PHE A 131 -2.83 3.62 -0.85
N TRP A 132 -2.63 4.12 -2.07
CA TRP A 132 -3.09 3.49 -3.31
C TRP A 132 -1.92 2.79 -4.01
N PRO A 133 -2.07 1.53 -4.42
CA PRO A 133 -1.15 0.93 -5.37
C PRO A 133 -1.30 1.62 -6.72
N LYS A 134 -0.17 2.01 -7.31
CA LYS A 134 -0.09 2.74 -8.57
C LYS A 134 0.47 1.83 -9.64
N GLY A 135 -0.12 1.79 -10.82
CA GLY A 135 0.38 0.99 -11.94
C GLY A 135 -0.72 0.63 -12.95
N GLU A 136 -0.30 0.11 -14.11
CA GLU A 136 -1.23 -0.36 -15.13
C GLU A 136 -1.91 -1.67 -14.70
N ARG A 137 -3.09 -1.95 -15.27
CA ARG A 137 -3.87 -3.14 -14.91
C ARG A 137 -3.44 -4.37 -15.68
N VAL A 138 -3.38 -5.49 -14.95
CA VAL A 138 -3.07 -6.82 -15.44
C VAL A 138 -4.26 -7.73 -15.17
N VAL A 139 -4.81 -8.29 -16.23
CA VAL A 139 -5.78 -9.38 -16.18
C VAL A 139 -5.02 -10.66 -15.89
N MET A 140 -5.37 -11.33 -14.79
CA MET A 140 -4.83 -12.64 -14.42
C MET A 140 -5.93 -13.70 -14.51
N THR A 141 -5.61 -14.84 -15.13
CA THR A 141 -6.51 -16.00 -15.17
C THR A 141 -5.78 -17.29 -14.83
N PHE A 142 -6.50 -18.23 -14.20
CA PHE A 142 -6.05 -19.61 -14.01
C PHE A 142 -6.80 -20.55 -14.94
N ALA A 143 -6.10 -21.51 -15.53
CA ALA A 143 -6.67 -22.64 -16.23
C ALA A 143 -5.98 -23.93 -15.77
N ALA A 144 -6.72 -25.03 -15.64
CA ALA A 144 -6.10 -26.34 -15.42
C ALA A 144 -5.16 -26.66 -16.58
N TYR A 145 -4.01 -27.29 -16.31
CA TYR A 145 -2.98 -27.56 -17.30
C TYR A 145 -2.60 -29.04 -17.33
N ASN A 146 -2.53 -29.58 -18.54
CA ASN A 146 -1.99 -30.91 -18.83
C ASN A 146 -0.75 -30.77 -19.73
N PRO A 147 0.07 -31.82 -19.91
CA PRO A 147 1.27 -31.75 -20.77
C PRO A 147 1.02 -31.24 -22.21
N ASP A 148 -0.18 -31.43 -22.74
CA ASP A 148 -0.57 -30.97 -24.07
C ASP A 148 -0.99 -29.49 -24.12
N GLY A 149 -1.25 -28.87 -22.96
CA GLY A 149 -1.70 -27.48 -22.81
C GLY A 149 -2.82 -27.32 -21.78
N PRO A 150 -3.46 -26.13 -21.71
CA PRO A 150 -4.63 -25.89 -20.88
C PRO A 150 -5.75 -26.90 -21.18
N SER A 151 -6.30 -27.51 -20.14
CA SER A 151 -7.32 -28.57 -20.20
C SER A 151 -8.74 -28.09 -19.82
N GLY A 152 -8.88 -26.81 -19.45
CA GLY A 152 -10.15 -26.19 -19.11
C GLY A 152 -10.20 -24.70 -19.47
N PRO A 153 -11.38 -24.07 -19.38
CA PRO A 153 -11.51 -22.64 -19.66
C PRO A 153 -10.77 -21.80 -18.60
N PRO A 154 -10.16 -20.67 -18.99
CA PRO A 154 -9.53 -19.77 -18.04
C PRO A 154 -10.59 -19.09 -17.16
N VAL A 155 -10.25 -18.93 -15.86
CA VAL A 155 -11.08 -18.26 -14.85
C VAL A 155 -10.31 -17.07 -14.30
N ARG A 156 -10.97 -15.91 -14.19
CA ARG A 156 -10.43 -14.72 -13.54
C ARG A 156 -10.16 -14.98 -12.06
N VAL A 157 -8.98 -14.63 -11.59
CA VAL A 157 -8.58 -14.89 -10.20
C VAL A 157 -9.47 -14.15 -9.19
N GLU A 158 -10.02 -13.00 -9.58
CA GLU A 158 -10.96 -12.25 -8.75
C GLU A 158 -12.25 -13.06 -8.45
N LYS A 159 -12.64 -13.99 -9.32
CA LYS A 159 -13.79 -14.89 -9.11
C LYS A 159 -13.49 -16.04 -8.15
N LEU A 160 -12.23 -16.28 -7.84
CA LEU A 160 -11.79 -17.36 -6.97
C LEU A 160 -11.70 -16.92 -5.50
N VAL A 161 -11.88 -15.63 -5.23
CA VAL A 161 -11.89 -15.05 -3.89
C VAL A 161 -13.25 -14.43 -3.61
N HIS A 162 -13.88 -14.86 -2.54
CA HIS A 162 -15.11 -14.30 -1.99
C HIS A 162 -14.77 -13.22 -0.96
N ASP A 163 -15.38 -12.06 -1.11
CA ASP A 163 -15.37 -10.96 -0.15
C ASP A 163 -16.65 -10.98 0.69
N ARG A 164 -16.50 -11.35 1.96
CA ARG A 164 -17.64 -11.41 2.90
C ARG A 164 -18.31 -10.06 3.11
N ARG A 165 -17.59 -8.95 2.97
CA ARG A 165 -18.15 -7.60 3.13
C ARG A 165 -19.03 -7.19 1.98
N ARG A 166 -18.73 -7.68 0.78
CA ARG A 166 -19.51 -7.45 -0.44
C ARG A 166 -20.55 -8.55 -0.68
N GLY A 167 -20.40 -9.69 0.00
CA GLY A 167 -21.25 -10.87 -0.17
C GLY A 167 -21.06 -11.57 -1.51
N GLY A 168 -19.89 -11.45 -2.15
CA GLY A 168 -19.64 -11.94 -3.50
C GLY A 168 -18.17 -11.94 -3.88
N PRO A 169 -17.82 -12.27 -5.14
CA PRO A 169 -16.43 -12.27 -5.58
C PRO A 169 -15.81 -10.87 -5.56
N LEU A 170 -14.49 -10.81 -5.64
CA LEU A 170 -13.78 -9.56 -5.91
C LEU A 170 -14.24 -8.95 -7.25
N PRO A 171 -14.21 -7.61 -7.41
CA PRO A 171 -14.45 -6.98 -8.71
C PRO A 171 -13.45 -7.44 -9.75
N GLU A 172 -13.90 -7.70 -10.97
CA GLU A 172 -13.05 -8.00 -12.14
C GLU A 172 -12.34 -6.73 -12.67
N ALA A 173 -11.63 -6.03 -11.79
CA ALA A 173 -10.95 -4.77 -12.09
C ALA A 173 -9.51 -4.96 -12.58
N GLY A 174 -8.99 -6.20 -12.57
CA GLY A 174 -7.59 -6.49 -12.83
C GLY A 174 -6.68 -6.12 -11.66
N LEU A 175 -5.53 -6.77 -11.60
CA LEU A 175 -4.47 -6.47 -10.62
C LEU A 175 -3.63 -5.29 -11.09
N VAL A 176 -2.90 -4.64 -10.19
CA VAL A 176 -2.00 -3.52 -10.45
C VAL A 176 -0.59 -4.05 -10.63
N PHE A 177 0.08 -3.74 -11.74
CA PHE A 177 1.52 -4.00 -11.82
C PHE A 177 2.30 -2.93 -11.08
N VAL A 178 2.64 -3.23 -9.82
CA VAL A 178 3.35 -2.33 -8.91
C VAL A 178 4.86 -2.60 -8.86
N GLY A 179 5.33 -3.70 -9.45
CA GLY A 179 6.66 -4.22 -9.15
C GLY A 179 6.72 -4.66 -7.69
N SER A 180 7.88 -4.69 -7.04
CA SER A 180 7.98 -4.94 -5.59
C SER A 180 8.97 -3.93 -5.01
N ALA A 181 8.87 -3.65 -3.71
CA ALA A 181 9.89 -2.85 -3.04
C ALA A 181 11.29 -3.45 -3.22
N MET A 182 12.28 -2.58 -3.37
CA MET A 182 13.70 -2.91 -3.18
C MET A 182 14.04 -2.73 -1.71
N VAL A 183 14.66 -3.74 -1.10
CA VAL A 183 15.03 -3.76 0.32
C VAL A 183 16.51 -4.05 0.49
N PRO A 184 17.15 -3.55 1.56
CA PRO A 184 18.50 -3.96 1.91
C PRO A 184 18.63 -5.48 2.06
N ALA A 185 19.68 -6.06 1.49
CA ALA A 185 20.02 -7.46 1.68
C ALA A 185 20.30 -7.75 3.16
N ARG A 186 19.84 -8.90 3.66
CA ARG A 186 20.06 -9.27 5.08
C ARG A 186 21.53 -9.44 5.41
N SER A 187 22.33 -9.97 4.48
CA SER A 187 23.77 -10.23 4.66
C SER A 187 24.64 -9.01 4.42
N GLU A 188 24.17 -8.04 3.63
CA GLU A 188 24.95 -6.88 3.20
C GLU A 188 24.03 -5.66 2.98
N PRO A 189 23.78 -4.83 4.01
CA PRO A 189 22.77 -3.76 3.94
C PRO A 189 23.00 -2.68 2.87
N SER A 190 24.21 -2.57 2.31
CA SER A 190 24.52 -1.68 1.17
C SER A 190 23.98 -2.20 -0.17
N ARG A 191 23.71 -3.51 -0.29
CA ARG A 191 23.14 -4.12 -1.47
C ARG A 191 21.61 -4.12 -1.39
N GLN A 192 20.95 -3.79 -2.49
CA GLN A 192 19.49 -3.88 -2.59
C GLN A 192 19.08 -5.22 -3.22
N GLU A 193 18.01 -5.81 -2.71
CA GLU A 193 17.38 -7.04 -3.18
C GLU A 193 15.91 -6.77 -3.51
N TYR A 194 15.38 -7.54 -4.45
CA TYR A 194 13.97 -7.51 -4.81
C TYR A 194 13.17 -8.21 -3.71
N ALA A 195 12.33 -7.49 -2.98
CA ALA A 195 11.72 -8.03 -1.76
C ALA A 195 10.87 -9.28 -2.02
N ALA A 196 10.09 -9.33 -3.11
CA ALA A 196 9.33 -10.51 -3.49
C ALA A 196 10.19 -11.79 -3.65
N ASP A 197 11.48 -11.66 -3.97
CA ASP A 197 12.38 -12.83 -4.09
C ASP A 197 13.01 -13.24 -2.75
N THR A 198 13.16 -12.33 -1.78
CA THR A 198 13.99 -12.58 -0.57
C THR A 198 13.30 -12.33 0.77
N ARG A 199 12.07 -11.81 0.75
CA ARG A 199 11.25 -11.54 1.92
C ARG A 199 9.96 -12.33 1.82
N ASP A 200 9.69 -13.07 2.89
CA ASP A 200 8.37 -13.62 3.18
C ASP A 200 7.34 -12.48 3.07
N PRO A 201 6.20 -12.68 2.39
CA PRO A 201 5.64 -13.96 1.93
C PRO A 201 6.10 -14.44 0.54
N ASN A 202 7.11 -13.82 -0.07
CA ASN A 202 7.53 -14.08 -1.46
C ASN A 202 6.37 -13.99 -2.48
N SER A 203 5.52 -12.98 -2.29
CA SER A 203 4.27 -12.81 -3.03
C SER A 203 4.48 -12.39 -4.48
N ILE A 204 3.74 -13.03 -5.39
CA ILE A 204 3.63 -12.62 -6.80
C ILE A 204 2.36 -11.79 -6.99
N ALA A 205 1.26 -12.20 -6.37
CA ALA A 205 0.00 -11.47 -6.41
C ALA A 205 -0.75 -11.60 -5.09
N SER A 206 -1.11 -10.46 -4.49
CA SER A 206 -1.83 -10.38 -3.20
C SER A 206 -3.24 -9.84 -3.39
N ASP A 207 -4.17 -10.25 -2.51
CA ASP A 207 -5.55 -9.75 -2.45
C ASP A 207 -5.76 -8.63 -1.41
N TYR A 208 -4.68 -8.18 -0.78
CA TYR A 208 -4.56 -7.01 0.07
C TYR A 208 -3.37 -6.16 -0.41
N ASN A 209 -3.22 -4.94 0.13
CA ASN A 209 -2.09 -4.07 -0.21
C ASN A 209 -0.80 -4.55 0.46
N GLU A 210 -0.02 -5.35 -0.26
CA GLU A 210 1.25 -5.94 0.18
C GLU A 210 2.45 -5.21 -0.46
N PRO A 211 3.29 -4.49 0.29
CA PRO A 211 4.42 -3.74 -0.26
C PRO A 211 5.48 -4.60 -0.99
N PHE A 212 5.51 -5.91 -0.75
CA PHE A 212 6.47 -6.85 -1.33
C PHE A 212 5.87 -7.78 -2.39
N THR A 213 4.63 -7.56 -2.84
CA THR A 213 4.03 -8.31 -3.96
C THR A 213 4.41 -7.71 -5.31
N VAL A 214 4.34 -8.48 -6.40
CA VAL A 214 4.56 -7.96 -7.78
C VAL A 214 3.27 -7.34 -8.37
N LEU A 215 2.13 -7.93 -8.02
CA LEU A 215 0.80 -7.57 -8.49
C LEU A 215 -0.13 -7.33 -7.30
N ASP A 216 -0.64 -6.11 -7.16
CA ASP A 216 -1.50 -5.70 -6.04
C ASP A 216 -2.97 -5.61 -6.51
N ILE A 217 -3.91 -5.49 -5.59
CA ILE A 217 -5.31 -5.20 -5.91
C ILE A 217 -5.54 -3.71 -6.19
N PRO A 218 -6.55 -3.34 -7.00
CA PRO A 218 -6.71 -1.97 -7.50
C PRO A 218 -7.26 -0.96 -6.49
N PHE A 219 -7.50 -1.37 -5.25
CA PHE A 219 -8.18 -0.59 -4.22
C PHE A 219 -7.47 -0.64 -2.86
N ARG A 220 -7.87 0.28 -1.96
CA ARG A 220 -7.35 0.36 -0.58
C ARG A 220 -7.88 -0.77 0.27
N ALA A 221 -6.99 -1.64 0.69
CA ALA A 221 -7.27 -2.80 1.54
C ALA A 221 -5.97 -3.16 2.29
N PRO A 222 -5.56 -2.35 3.28
CA PRO A 222 -4.48 -2.75 4.16
C PRO A 222 -4.86 -4.05 4.88
N GLN A 223 -3.89 -4.93 5.15
CA GLN A 223 -4.14 -6.29 5.65
C GLN A 223 -5.07 -6.32 6.87
N HIS A 224 -4.80 -5.51 7.89
CA HIS A 224 -5.62 -5.42 9.11
C HIS A 224 -7.09 -5.09 8.83
N SER A 225 -7.36 -4.44 7.69
CA SER A 225 -8.71 -4.09 7.29
C SER A 225 -9.39 -5.21 6.52
N VAL A 226 -8.73 -6.21 5.94
CA VAL A 226 -9.39 -7.27 5.14
C VAL A 226 -9.12 -8.69 5.62
N TYR A 227 -8.29 -8.83 6.65
CA TYR A 227 -8.02 -10.10 7.31
C TYR A 227 -9.32 -10.83 7.69
N GLU A 228 -9.38 -12.14 7.44
CA GLU A 228 -10.56 -13.02 7.61
C GLU A 228 -11.78 -12.75 6.70
N GLU A 229 -11.80 -11.66 5.95
CA GLU A 229 -12.92 -11.25 5.10
C GLU A 229 -12.80 -11.80 3.68
N ARG A 230 -11.58 -12.13 3.27
CA ARG A 230 -11.25 -12.75 1.99
C ARG A 230 -11.16 -14.26 2.16
N ARG A 231 -11.95 -14.98 1.38
CA ARG A 231 -12.14 -16.42 1.49
C ARG A 231 -12.03 -17.08 0.13
N ALA A 232 -11.55 -18.31 0.03
CA ALA A 232 -11.61 -19.06 -1.22
C ALA A 232 -13.09 -19.26 -1.61
N ALA A 233 -13.44 -18.89 -2.84
CA ALA A 233 -14.81 -19.01 -3.33
C ALA A 233 -15.15 -20.48 -3.67
N GLU A 234 -16.45 -20.82 -3.69
CA GLU A 234 -16.91 -22.16 -4.13
C GLU A 234 -16.53 -22.51 -5.57
N SER A 235 -16.21 -21.50 -6.39
CA SER A 235 -15.68 -21.62 -7.75
C SER A 235 -14.23 -22.10 -7.79
N PHE A 236 -13.48 -22.02 -6.68
CA PHE A 236 -12.14 -22.59 -6.57
C PHE A 236 -12.23 -24.12 -6.46
N LYS A 237 -12.21 -24.78 -7.63
CA LYS A 237 -12.40 -26.23 -7.78
C LYS A 237 -11.18 -26.92 -8.40
N PHE A 238 -10.00 -26.31 -8.29
CA PHE A 238 -8.79 -26.93 -8.78
C PHE A 238 -8.37 -28.06 -7.83
N GLU A 239 -8.00 -29.21 -8.39
CA GLU A 239 -7.53 -30.33 -7.57
C GLU A 239 -6.21 -29.94 -6.88
N PRO A 240 -6.04 -30.24 -5.57
CA PRO A 240 -4.81 -29.93 -4.86
C PRO A 240 -3.57 -30.47 -5.57
N TYR A 241 -2.54 -29.63 -5.68
CA TYR A 241 -1.27 -29.92 -6.36
C TYR A 241 -1.37 -30.20 -7.87
N SER A 242 -2.53 -29.96 -8.50
CA SER A 242 -2.64 -29.97 -9.95
C SER A 242 -1.92 -28.76 -10.56
N ILE A 243 -1.38 -28.91 -11.78
CA ILE A 243 -0.72 -27.81 -12.48
C ILE A 243 -1.78 -26.89 -13.08
N LEU A 244 -1.53 -25.60 -12.94
CA LEU A 244 -2.28 -24.51 -13.52
C LEU A 244 -1.40 -23.76 -14.54
N GLU A 245 -2.00 -23.34 -15.66
CA GLU A 245 -1.47 -22.23 -16.44
C GLU A 245 -2.02 -20.94 -15.84
N VAL A 246 -1.12 -20.06 -15.42
CA VAL A 246 -1.45 -18.68 -15.09
C VAL A 246 -1.12 -17.81 -16.29
N ALA A 247 -2.11 -17.07 -16.78
CA ALA A 247 -1.93 -16.14 -17.88
C ALA A 247 -2.15 -14.71 -17.41
N LEU A 248 -1.24 -13.82 -17.80
CA LEU A 248 -1.27 -12.38 -17.54
C LEU A 248 -1.33 -11.62 -18.87
N SER A 249 -2.18 -10.60 -18.92
CA SER A 249 -2.23 -9.67 -20.04
C SER A 249 -2.63 -8.27 -19.57
N PRO A 250 -2.20 -7.20 -20.25
CA PRO A 250 -2.67 -5.85 -19.97
C PRO A 250 -4.20 -5.78 -20.12
N GLU A 251 -4.87 -5.06 -19.24
CA GLU A 251 -6.32 -4.79 -19.38
C GLU A 251 -6.63 -4.12 -20.72
N TYR A 252 -5.78 -3.17 -21.13
CA TYR A 252 -5.92 -2.46 -22.40
C TYR A 252 -4.94 -3.01 -23.46
N PRO A 253 -5.45 -3.64 -24.53
CA PRO A 253 -4.60 -4.28 -25.55
C PRO A 253 -3.83 -3.30 -26.44
N MET A 254 -4.17 -2.00 -26.45
CA MET A 254 -3.70 -1.01 -27.45
C MET A 254 -3.08 0.25 -26.84
N GLY A 255 -2.21 0.13 -25.84
CA GLY A 255 -1.40 1.25 -25.32
C GLY A 255 -2.18 2.37 -24.59
N LYS A 256 -3.50 2.26 -24.45
CA LYS A 256 -4.28 3.10 -23.54
C LYS A 256 -3.73 2.91 -22.13
N ARG A 257 -3.35 4.00 -21.48
CA ARG A 257 -2.91 4.01 -20.09
C ARG A 257 -4.09 4.25 -19.18
N ARG A 258 -4.14 3.51 -18.07
CA ARG A 258 -5.07 3.79 -17.00
C ARG A 258 -4.52 4.88 -16.09
N VAL A 259 -3.24 4.84 -15.75
CA VAL A 259 -2.62 5.77 -14.81
C VAL A 259 -2.51 7.17 -15.42
N ARG A 260 -2.97 8.19 -14.67
CA ARG A 260 -2.76 9.60 -15.00
C ARG A 260 -2.14 10.31 -13.81
N ASP A 261 -0.90 10.73 -13.97
CA ASP A 261 -0.22 11.54 -12.96
C ASP A 261 -0.59 13.01 -13.12
N LEU A 262 -1.10 13.57 -12.04
CA LEU A 262 -1.64 14.91 -11.99
C LEU A 262 -1.11 15.65 -10.77
N LYS A 263 -1.16 16.96 -10.86
CA LYS A 263 -0.82 17.86 -9.75
C LYS A 263 -1.96 18.83 -9.51
N LEU A 264 -2.45 18.89 -8.28
CA LEU A 264 -3.39 19.91 -7.83
C LEU A 264 -2.62 21.04 -7.14
N VAL A 265 -2.47 22.16 -7.84
CA VAL A 265 -1.86 23.38 -7.31
C VAL A 265 -2.94 24.24 -6.66
N VAL A 266 -2.72 24.63 -5.41
CA VAL A 266 -3.67 25.34 -4.56
C VAL A 266 -3.08 26.68 -4.15
N GLU A 267 -3.57 27.77 -4.72
CA GLU A 267 -3.13 29.13 -4.42
C GLU A 267 -4.30 29.98 -3.92
N PRO A 268 -4.08 31.05 -3.14
CA PRO A 268 -5.10 32.06 -2.95
C PRO A 268 -5.48 32.71 -4.29
N VAL A 269 -6.75 33.09 -4.44
CA VAL A 269 -7.17 33.99 -5.53
C VAL A 269 -6.40 35.31 -5.42
N GLU A 270 -5.98 35.88 -6.54
CA GLU A 270 -5.23 37.14 -6.57
C GLU A 270 -5.98 38.25 -5.80
N GLY A 271 -5.29 38.89 -4.86
CA GLY A 271 -5.85 39.92 -3.99
C GLY A 271 -6.74 39.41 -2.84
N SER A 272 -6.98 38.10 -2.73
CA SER A 272 -7.64 37.50 -1.57
C SER A 272 -6.65 37.21 -0.44
N ALA A 273 -7.17 37.02 0.77
CA ALA A 273 -6.37 36.59 1.92
C ALA A 273 -6.24 35.06 2.00
N GLY A 274 -6.86 34.30 1.08
CA GLY A 274 -6.85 32.83 1.07
C GLY A 274 -7.42 32.24 2.36
N ARG A 275 -8.44 32.87 2.95
CA ARG A 275 -8.98 32.52 4.27
C ARG A 275 -10.06 31.45 4.25
N SER A 276 -10.60 31.12 3.08
CA SER A 276 -11.62 30.09 2.91
C SER A 276 -11.42 29.36 1.60
N LEU A 277 -12.05 28.19 1.45
CA LEU A 277 -12.07 27.42 0.22
C LEU A 277 -12.55 28.23 -0.99
N GLY A 278 -13.49 29.17 -0.79
CA GLY A 278 -13.99 30.05 -1.86
C GLY A 278 -12.98 31.11 -2.33
N GLU A 279 -11.93 31.35 -1.54
CA GLU A 279 -10.82 32.24 -1.86
C GLU A 279 -9.61 31.48 -2.43
N LEU A 280 -9.75 30.21 -2.78
CA LEU A 280 -8.70 29.41 -3.41
C LEU A 280 -8.89 29.31 -4.92
N SER A 281 -7.79 29.48 -5.64
CA SER A 281 -7.59 29.16 -7.03
C SER A 281 -6.97 27.76 -7.16
N LEU A 282 -7.69 26.85 -7.79
CA LEU A 282 -7.32 25.44 -7.93
C LEU A 282 -6.96 25.10 -9.37
N SER A 283 -5.76 24.58 -9.60
CA SER A 283 -5.29 24.20 -10.93
C SER A 283 -4.85 22.74 -10.95
N LEU A 284 -5.63 21.90 -11.62
CA LEU A 284 -5.30 20.50 -11.87
C LEU A 284 -4.46 20.42 -13.15
N ARG A 285 -3.22 19.98 -13.03
CA ARG A 285 -2.22 19.99 -14.11
C ARG A 285 -1.78 18.58 -14.47
N ASP A 286 -1.49 18.35 -15.74
CA ASP A 286 -0.82 17.14 -16.21
C ASP A 286 0.70 17.17 -15.96
N GLU A 287 1.39 16.09 -16.34
CA GLU A 287 2.84 15.93 -16.24
C GLU A 287 3.62 17.03 -17.00
N GLN A 288 3.01 17.65 -18.01
CA GLN A 288 3.60 18.75 -18.78
C GLN A 288 3.32 20.13 -18.14
N GLY A 289 2.60 20.16 -17.02
CA GLY A 289 2.22 21.38 -16.31
C GLY A 289 1.03 22.13 -16.92
N LYS A 290 0.35 21.54 -17.91
CA LYS A 290 -0.83 22.15 -18.55
C LYS A 290 -2.05 21.97 -17.65
N ALA A 291 -2.76 23.07 -17.38
CA ALA A 291 -4.03 23.02 -16.67
C ALA A 291 -5.09 22.27 -17.49
N LEU A 292 -5.79 21.36 -16.83
CA LEU A 292 -6.84 20.53 -17.41
C LEU A 292 -8.24 21.09 -17.16
N ASN A 293 -8.44 21.75 -16.01
CA ASN A 293 -9.67 22.49 -15.72
C ASN A 293 -9.67 23.85 -16.44
N GLY A 294 -10.83 24.26 -16.93
CA GLY A 294 -11.01 25.51 -17.68
C GLY A 294 -11.19 26.74 -16.80
N SER A 295 -11.58 26.55 -15.54
CA SER A 295 -11.76 27.58 -14.52
C SER A 295 -11.11 27.14 -13.20
N PRO A 296 -10.52 28.06 -12.41
CA PRO A 296 -9.73 27.71 -11.24
C PRO A 296 -10.57 27.40 -9.99
N VAL A 297 -11.76 26.82 -10.17
CA VAL A 297 -12.71 26.55 -9.07
C VAL A 297 -12.85 25.05 -8.83
N LEU A 298 -13.19 24.68 -7.60
CA LEU A 298 -13.26 23.28 -7.16
C LEU A 298 -14.20 22.42 -8.02
N ASN A 299 -15.39 22.94 -8.35
CA ASN A 299 -16.36 22.18 -9.14
C ASN A 299 -15.82 21.75 -10.50
N ASP A 300 -14.98 22.59 -11.12
CA ASP A 300 -14.41 22.30 -12.42
C ASP A 300 -13.26 21.28 -12.33
N VAL A 301 -12.47 21.32 -11.25
CA VAL A 301 -11.49 20.27 -10.92
C VAL A 301 -12.19 18.93 -10.73
N LEU A 302 -13.26 18.88 -9.93
CA LEU A 302 -14.02 17.65 -9.67
C LEU A 302 -14.68 17.10 -10.94
N ARG A 303 -15.20 17.98 -11.81
CA ARG A 303 -15.74 17.60 -13.12
C ARG A 303 -14.67 16.89 -13.98
N VAL A 304 -13.48 17.48 -14.10
CA VAL A 304 -12.37 16.87 -14.86
C VAL A 304 -11.96 15.52 -14.28
N VAL A 305 -11.89 15.39 -12.96
CA VAL A 305 -11.59 14.11 -12.30
C VAL A 305 -12.65 13.06 -12.63
N SER A 306 -13.95 13.41 -12.57
CA SER A 306 -15.03 12.51 -12.95
C SER A 306 -14.90 12.06 -14.40
N GLU A 307 -14.64 12.98 -15.33
CA GLU A 307 -14.44 12.66 -16.75
C GLU A 307 -13.27 11.70 -16.99
N LEU A 308 -12.18 11.83 -16.21
CA LEU A 308 -11.06 10.90 -16.28
C LEU A 308 -11.47 9.50 -15.79
N VAL A 309 -12.14 9.42 -14.64
CA VAL A 309 -12.60 8.15 -14.05
C VAL A 309 -13.62 7.46 -14.96
N ASP A 310 -14.60 8.19 -15.46
CA ASP A 310 -15.61 7.68 -16.40
C ASP A 310 -14.98 7.24 -17.73
N GLY A 311 -13.87 7.87 -18.12
CA GLY A 311 -13.00 7.45 -19.23
C GLY A 311 -12.19 6.17 -18.96
N GLY A 312 -12.30 5.58 -17.77
CA GLY A 312 -11.57 4.39 -17.34
C GLY A 312 -10.10 4.66 -17.02
N MET A 313 -9.78 5.87 -16.55
CA MET A 313 -8.46 6.26 -16.04
C MET A 313 -8.47 6.38 -14.51
N ASP A 314 -7.29 6.25 -13.92
CA ASP A 314 -7.03 6.37 -12.49
C ASP A 314 -6.19 7.65 -12.28
N PRO A 315 -6.80 8.77 -11.86
CA PRO A 315 -6.09 10.01 -11.59
C PRO A 315 -5.34 9.91 -10.25
N PHE A 316 -4.01 9.90 -10.31
CA PHE A 316 -3.12 9.99 -9.16
C PHE A 316 -2.69 11.45 -8.98
N VAL A 317 -3.04 12.05 -7.84
CA VAL A 317 -2.97 13.50 -7.66
C VAL A 317 -2.01 13.85 -6.53
N ALA A 318 -0.90 14.51 -6.87
CA ALA A 318 -0.06 15.19 -5.91
C ALA A 318 -0.65 16.57 -5.58
N VAL A 319 -0.81 16.89 -4.30
CA VAL A 319 -1.38 18.17 -3.84
C VAL A 319 -0.26 19.11 -3.41
N GLU A 320 -0.29 20.35 -3.88
CA GLU A 320 0.67 21.39 -3.52
C GLU A 320 -0.05 22.65 -3.04
N PHE A 321 0.14 22.97 -1.76
CA PHE A 321 -0.34 24.22 -1.18
C PHE A 321 0.68 25.33 -1.39
N GLY A 322 0.24 26.40 -2.03
CA GLY A 322 0.97 27.65 -2.15
C GLY A 322 1.30 28.25 -0.79
N SER A 323 2.43 28.97 -0.70
CA SER A 323 2.94 29.46 0.58
C SER A 323 1.99 30.42 1.28
N ASN A 324 1.13 31.12 0.54
CA ASN A 324 0.21 32.11 1.09
C ASN A 324 -1.18 31.53 1.42
N THR A 325 -1.44 30.25 1.14
CA THR A 325 -2.68 29.58 1.50
C THR A 325 -2.77 29.46 3.02
N THR A 326 -3.85 29.90 3.66
CA THR A 326 -3.99 29.76 5.12
C THR A 326 -4.19 28.31 5.53
N VAL A 327 -3.77 27.94 6.74
CA VAL A 327 -4.02 26.59 7.30
C VAL A 327 -5.51 26.28 7.43
N ARG A 328 -6.35 27.31 7.64
CA ARG A 328 -7.82 27.19 7.58
C ARG A 328 -8.29 26.71 6.21
N ALA A 329 -7.93 27.44 5.16
CA ALA A 329 -8.38 27.11 3.80
C ALA A 329 -7.79 25.77 3.32
N ALA A 330 -6.56 25.45 3.71
CA ALA A 330 -5.96 24.14 3.47
C ALA A 330 -6.78 23.03 4.13
N ARG A 331 -7.15 23.17 5.41
CA ARG A 331 -8.03 22.20 6.12
C ARG A 331 -9.38 22.04 5.43
N GLU A 332 -10.03 23.14 5.04
CA GLU A 332 -11.31 23.09 4.33
C GLU A 332 -11.22 22.31 3.01
N LEU A 333 -10.16 22.53 2.23
CA LEU A 333 -9.91 21.75 1.02
C LEU A 333 -9.63 20.28 1.36
N CYS A 334 -8.82 20.00 2.39
CA CYS A 334 -8.51 18.63 2.81
C CYS A 334 -9.76 17.83 3.17
N VAL A 335 -10.78 18.45 3.79
CA VAL A 335 -12.08 17.79 4.05
C VAL A 335 -12.71 17.31 2.75
N VAL A 336 -12.71 18.16 1.70
CA VAL A 336 -13.21 17.78 0.38
C VAL A 336 -12.36 16.66 -0.23
N LEU A 337 -11.03 16.80 -0.18
CA LEU A 337 -10.09 15.82 -0.71
C LEU A 337 -10.32 14.43 -0.09
N SER A 338 -10.54 14.37 1.22
CA SER A 338 -10.88 13.12 1.93
C SER A 338 -12.13 12.44 1.38
N ALA A 339 -13.15 13.22 1.01
CA ALA A 339 -14.40 12.69 0.45
C ALA A 339 -14.25 12.16 -0.99
N VAL A 340 -13.23 12.60 -1.72
CA VAL A 340 -12.98 12.21 -3.12
C VAL A 340 -11.76 11.31 -3.31
N ASP A 341 -10.98 11.06 -2.26
CA ASP A 341 -9.86 10.11 -2.21
C ASP A 341 -10.40 8.66 -2.17
N THR A 342 -10.97 8.22 -3.30
CA THR A 342 -11.72 6.95 -3.43
C THR A 342 -11.47 6.30 -4.79
N GLU A 343 -11.87 5.03 -4.95
CA GLU A 343 -11.73 4.29 -6.21
C GLU A 343 -12.39 5.01 -7.41
N LYS A 344 -13.52 5.68 -7.15
CA LYS A 344 -14.33 6.42 -8.13
C LYS A 344 -13.98 7.92 -8.19
N GLY A 345 -12.98 8.35 -7.44
CA GLY A 345 -12.52 9.73 -7.44
C GLY A 345 -11.05 9.81 -7.80
N MET A 346 -10.31 10.61 -7.04
CA MET A 346 -8.86 10.72 -7.16
C MET A 346 -8.14 9.80 -6.19
N ARG A 347 -6.90 9.47 -6.51
CA ARG A 347 -5.99 8.71 -5.65
C ARG A 347 -4.90 9.66 -5.21
N ILE A 348 -4.93 10.10 -3.95
CA ILE A 348 -4.00 11.14 -3.52
C ILE A 348 -2.61 10.53 -3.32
N GLU A 349 -1.62 11.14 -3.95
CA GLU A 349 -0.23 10.73 -3.89
C GLU A 349 0.42 11.15 -2.55
N PRO A 350 1.55 10.51 -2.18
CA PRO A 350 2.45 11.04 -1.17
C PRO A 350 2.72 12.54 -1.34
N PRO A 351 2.98 13.26 -0.23
CA PRO A 351 3.26 14.69 -0.32
C PRO A 351 4.53 14.95 -1.14
N SER A 352 4.50 16.01 -1.94
CA SER A 352 5.70 16.52 -2.61
C SER A 352 6.74 17.01 -1.57
N PRO A 353 8.03 17.09 -1.93
CA PRO A 353 9.04 17.61 -1.01
C PRO A 353 8.65 18.97 -0.41
N GLY A 354 8.72 19.09 0.91
CA GLY A 354 8.33 20.32 1.63
C GLY A 354 6.82 20.52 1.79
N GLN A 355 6.00 19.51 1.53
CA GLN A 355 4.57 19.52 1.80
C GLN A 355 4.22 18.50 2.89
N LEU A 356 3.09 18.71 3.57
CA LEU A 356 2.46 17.68 4.40
C LEU A 356 1.47 16.88 3.57
N TYR A 357 1.26 15.62 3.95
CA TYR A 357 0.17 14.84 3.37
C TYR A 357 -1.16 15.44 3.80
N TYR A 358 -2.17 15.45 2.92
CA TYR A 358 -3.40 16.20 3.15
C TYR A 358 -4.12 15.81 4.47
N GLN A 359 -4.05 14.54 4.86
CA GLN A 359 -4.65 14.04 6.11
C GLN A 359 -3.97 14.59 7.37
N ALA A 360 -2.77 15.19 7.26
CA ALA A 360 -2.16 15.93 8.37
C ALA A 360 -3.07 17.05 8.88
N PHE A 361 -3.90 17.64 8.01
CA PHE A 361 -4.87 18.69 8.38
C PHE A 361 -6.22 18.15 8.86
N LEU A 362 -6.37 16.82 8.93
CA LEU A 362 -7.56 16.13 9.38
C LEU A 362 -7.24 15.17 10.55
N PRO A 363 -6.56 15.63 11.61
CA PRO A 363 -6.25 14.75 12.73
C PRO A 363 -7.51 14.33 13.48
N ASP A 364 -7.40 13.24 14.23
CA ASP A 364 -8.42 12.85 15.21
C ASP A 364 -8.53 13.94 16.30
N GLU A 365 -9.70 14.57 16.40
CA GLU A 365 -9.96 15.66 17.36
C GLU A 365 -9.82 15.20 18.82
N SER A 366 -9.94 13.89 19.11
CA SER A 366 -9.67 13.36 20.45
C SER A 366 -8.22 13.60 20.88
N PHE A 367 -7.28 13.65 19.94
CA PHE A 367 -5.88 13.96 20.23
C PHE A 367 -5.67 15.39 20.74
N ARG A 368 -6.67 16.26 20.81
CA ARG A 368 -6.56 17.51 21.58
C ARG A 368 -6.47 17.26 23.07
N ASP A 369 -7.21 16.28 23.58
CA ASP A 369 -7.18 15.87 24.98
C ASP A 369 -5.98 14.96 25.23
N ARG A 370 -4.96 15.50 25.91
CA ARG A 370 -3.76 14.77 26.31
C ARG A 370 -4.08 13.47 27.05
N SER A 371 -5.15 13.42 27.84
CA SER A 371 -5.50 12.26 28.67
C SER A 371 -6.12 11.09 27.87
N SER A 372 -6.58 11.36 26.65
CA SER A 372 -7.16 10.37 25.74
C SER A 372 -6.12 9.70 24.84
N ARG A 373 -4.90 10.26 24.77
CA ARG A 373 -3.84 9.78 23.87
C ARG A 373 -3.13 8.56 24.44
N VAL A 374 -2.80 7.62 23.55
CA VAL A 374 -1.95 6.46 23.87
C VAL A 374 -0.49 6.88 24.13
N SER A 375 -0.02 7.93 23.46
CA SER A 375 1.34 8.45 23.57
C SER A 375 1.34 9.98 23.64
N GLN A 376 2.45 10.55 24.11
CA GLN A 376 2.59 12.00 24.32
C GLN A 376 3.63 12.60 23.37
N PRO A 377 3.24 12.93 22.12
CA PRO A 377 4.11 13.61 21.17
C PRO A 377 4.48 15.02 21.62
N TRP A 378 5.49 15.59 20.96
CA TRP A 378 5.76 17.01 21.05
C TRP A 378 4.57 17.81 20.54
N GLU A 379 4.21 18.87 21.26
CA GLU A 379 3.24 19.84 20.78
C GLU A 379 3.94 21.12 20.35
N LEU A 380 3.50 21.71 19.24
CA LEU A 380 3.91 23.02 18.75
C LEU A 380 2.68 23.90 18.60
N ALA A 381 2.47 24.84 19.51
CA ALA A 381 1.43 25.86 19.33
C ALA A 381 2.02 27.03 18.55
N LEU A 382 1.42 27.42 17.42
CA LEU A 382 1.84 28.55 16.60
C LEU A 382 0.80 29.67 16.66
N LYS A 383 1.26 30.90 16.83
CA LYS A 383 0.42 32.10 16.90
C LYS A 383 0.99 33.23 16.07
N ARG A 384 0.11 34.06 15.51
CA ARG A 384 0.53 35.29 14.85
C ARG A 384 0.78 36.38 15.89
N THR A 385 1.84 37.13 15.69
CA THR A 385 2.23 38.30 16.50
C THR A 385 2.55 39.48 15.58
N ASP A 386 2.71 40.68 16.15
CA ASP A 386 3.14 41.88 15.41
C ASP A 386 4.51 41.70 14.70
N ARG A 387 5.32 40.73 15.13
CA ARG A 387 6.66 40.45 14.59
C ARG A 387 6.68 39.25 13.63
N GLY A 388 5.52 38.69 13.28
CA GLY A 388 5.38 37.46 12.50
C GLY A 388 4.84 36.31 13.34
N VAL A 389 5.06 35.07 12.90
CA VAL A 389 4.63 33.88 13.64
C VAL A 389 5.65 33.55 14.72
N SER A 390 5.17 33.26 15.93
CA SER A 390 5.95 32.71 17.03
C SER A 390 5.30 31.40 17.50
N GLY A 391 6.00 30.66 18.35
CA GLY A 391 5.50 29.40 18.84
C GLY A 391 5.78 29.12 20.30
N ARG A 392 5.16 28.05 20.79
CA ARG A 392 5.43 27.43 22.09
C ARG A 392 5.51 25.92 21.90
N VAL A 393 6.63 25.36 22.31
CA VAL A 393 6.86 23.91 22.28
C VAL A 393 6.51 23.33 23.64
N THR A 394 5.68 22.29 23.67
CA THR A 394 5.35 21.60 24.92
C THR A 394 5.90 20.18 24.88
N ARG A 395 6.74 19.87 25.87
CA ARG A 395 7.12 18.49 26.21
C ARG A 395 6.12 17.96 27.22
N ILE A 396 5.69 16.72 27.03
CA ILE A 396 4.79 16.05 27.96
C ILE A 396 5.45 14.76 28.41
N GLU A 397 5.65 14.63 29.72
CA GLU A 397 6.22 13.46 30.38
C GLU A 397 5.10 12.64 31.04
N GLN A 398 5.11 11.32 30.82
CA GLN A 398 4.22 10.38 31.50
C GLN A 398 4.92 9.85 32.75
N ILE A 399 4.37 10.17 33.92
CA ILE A 399 4.85 9.68 35.22
C ILE A 399 3.93 8.53 35.64
N TRP A 400 4.44 7.30 35.53
CA TRP A 400 3.72 6.08 35.92
C TRP A 400 3.94 5.79 37.41
N LYS A 401 2.86 5.55 38.15
CA LYS A 401 2.88 5.15 39.57
C LYS A 401 2.40 3.70 39.68
N ASP A 402 2.96 2.94 40.61
CA ASP A 402 2.81 1.47 40.70
C ASP A 402 1.34 0.99 40.84
N ASP A 403 0.43 1.84 41.33
CA ASP A 403 -0.98 1.50 41.58
C ASP A 403 -1.99 2.25 40.67
N GLU A 404 -1.54 2.99 39.65
CA GLU A 404 -2.41 3.78 38.77
C GLU A 404 -2.48 3.21 37.35
N ILE A 405 -3.71 3.12 36.81
CA ILE A 405 -3.97 2.64 35.43
C ILE A 405 -3.59 3.71 34.39
N LYS A 406 -3.54 4.98 34.79
CA LYS A 406 -3.20 6.12 33.92
C LYS A 406 -1.99 6.86 34.48
N PRO A 407 -1.07 7.36 33.63
CA PRO A 407 0.05 8.14 34.09
C PRO A 407 -0.40 9.55 34.49
N GLU A 408 0.31 10.14 35.45
CA GLU A 408 0.26 11.57 35.66
C GLU A 408 1.02 12.27 34.51
N LEU A 409 0.42 13.31 33.92
CA LEU A 409 1.01 14.03 32.80
C LEU A 409 1.66 15.32 33.31
N LYS A 410 2.98 15.41 33.20
CA LYS A 410 3.75 16.62 33.52
C LYS A 410 4.12 17.35 32.23
N THR A 411 3.87 18.65 32.17
CA THR A 411 4.17 19.46 30.99
C THR A 411 5.27 20.48 31.25
N GLU A 412 6.17 20.63 30.28
CA GLU A 412 7.20 21.66 30.26
C GLU A 412 7.07 22.45 28.96
N GLU A 413 7.03 23.78 29.06
CA GLU A 413 6.79 24.67 27.92
C GLU A 413 8.00 25.54 27.61
N TYR A 414 8.31 25.68 26.33
CA TYR A 414 9.44 26.42 25.80
C TYR A 414 8.94 27.44 24.77
N PRO A 415 8.99 28.76 25.06
CA PRO A 415 8.67 29.76 24.05
C PRO A 415 9.73 29.76 22.95
N VAL A 416 9.31 29.89 21.70
CA VAL A 416 10.21 29.95 20.55
C VAL A 416 9.83 31.12 19.64
N SER A 417 10.80 31.96 19.31
CA SER A 417 10.59 33.15 18.49
C SER A 417 10.56 32.86 16.99
N GLY A 418 11.05 31.68 16.58
CA GLY A 418 11.18 31.30 15.18
C GLY A 418 11.53 29.83 14.96
N PRO A 419 11.62 29.37 13.70
CA PRO A 419 11.92 27.98 13.35
C PRO A 419 13.26 27.44 13.87
N ALA A 420 14.30 28.27 13.93
CA ALA A 420 15.62 27.84 14.41
C ALA A 420 15.57 27.46 15.90
N GLU A 421 14.97 28.31 16.73
CA GLU A 421 14.79 28.03 18.16
C GLU A 421 13.89 26.82 18.42
N PHE A 422 12.88 26.59 17.57
CA PHE A 422 12.07 25.37 17.61
C PHE A 422 12.93 24.11 17.46
N LEU A 423 13.82 24.08 16.47
CA LEU A 423 14.72 22.94 16.28
C LEU A 423 15.70 22.78 17.44
N ASP A 424 16.28 23.88 17.92
CA ASP A 424 17.19 23.86 19.06
C ASP A 424 16.53 23.25 20.30
N VAL A 425 15.25 23.56 20.56
CA VAL A 425 14.47 22.95 21.65
C VAL A 425 14.32 21.44 21.44
N LEU A 426 13.93 20.98 20.25
CA LEU A 426 13.78 19.55 19.96
C LEU A 426 15.12 18.80 20.09
N GLU A 427 16.23 19.40 19.68
CA GLU A 427 17.55 18.77 19.77
C GLU A 427 18.07 18.71 21.20
N LYS A 428 17.90 19.81 21.95
CA LYS A 428 18.37 19.91 23.34
C LYS A 428 17.62 18.98 24.28
N HIS A 429 16.33 18.79 24.08
CA HIS A 429 15.46 18.04 25.00
C HIS A 429 15.16 16.60 24.55
N GLY A 430 15.74 16.19 23.42
CA GLY A 430 15.72 14.81 22.92
C GLY A 430 14.59 14.51 21.94
N PRO A 431 14.71 13.40 21.18
CA PRO A 431 13.89 13.14 20.00
C PRO A 431 12.42 12.79 20.28
N GLY A 432 12.02 12.54 21.53
CA GLY A 432 10.66 12.09 21.86
C GLY A 432 10.19 10.92 20.99
N ILE A 433 8.88 10.87 20.71
CA ILE A 433 8.33 10.02 19.65
C ILE A 433 8.36 10.76 18.30
N PRO A 434 8.45 10.06 17.16
CA PRO A 434 8.59 10.66 15.82
C PRO A 434 7.27 11.27 15.28
N VAL A 435 6.57 12.03 16.12
CA VAL A 435 5.28 12.66 15.86
C VAL A 435 5.27 14.07 16.47
N ILE A 436 4.77 15.07 15.73
CA ILE A 436 4.50 16.42 16.23
C ILE A 436 3.01 16.75 16.05
N LEU A 437 2.37 17.24 17.11
CA LEU A 437 1.04 17.84 17.04
C LEU A 437 1.20 19.36 16.97
N VAL A 438 0.77 19.96 15.86
CA VAL A 438 0.81 21.40 15.66
C VAL A 438 -0.58 21.97 15.92
N PHE A 439 -0.67 22.98 16.79
CA PHE A 439 -1.88 23.76 17.05
C PHE A 439 -1.66 25.16 16.47
N ALA A 440 -2.17 25.41 15.28
CA ALA A 440 -1.88 26.65 14.54
C ALA A 440 -3.13 27.54 14.45
N GLU A 441 -2.96 28.83 14.75
CA GLU A 441 -3.99 29.83 14.46
C GLU A 441 -4.37 29.81 12.97
N ALA A 442 -5.67 29.96 12.71
CA ALA A 442 -6.25 29.68 11.41
C ALA A 442 -5.73 30.53 10.24
N ASP A 443 -5.22 31.72 10.52
CA ASP A 443 -4.70 32.69 9.55
C ASP A 443 -3.19 32.55 9.32
N ILE A 444 -2.52 31.62 10.00
CA ILE A 444 -1.16 31.23 9.67
C ILE A 444 -1.15 30.67 8.26
N SER A 445 -0.21 31.13 7.43
CA SER A 445 -0.04 30.63 6.08
C SER A 445 0.65 29.26 6.08
N HIS A 446 0.41 28.48 5.04
CA HIS A 446 1.06 27.19 4.84
C HIS A 446 2.58 27.36 4.77
N GLY A 447 3.09 28.42 4.15
CA GLY A 447 4.52 28.74 4.12
C GLY A 447 5.10 29.00 5.50
N GLU A 448 4.41 29.77 6.35
CA GLU A 448 4.82 30.02 7.74
C GLU A 448 4.80 28.72 8.57
N LEU A 449 3.76 27.89 8.45
CA LEU A 449 3.70 26.57 9.08
C LEU A 449 4.88 25.69 8.65
N MET A 450 5.10 25.57 7.34
CA MET A 450 6.15 24.72 6.79
C MET A 450 7.56 25.21 7.12
N ALA A 451 7.75 26.51 7.39
CA ALA A 451 9.03 27.03 7.87
C ALA A 451 9.45 26.40 9.21
N TYR A 452 8.49 26.14 10.11
CA TYR A 452 8.74 25.43 11.36
C TYR A 452 8.87 23.92 11.15
N VAL A 453 7.96 23.33 10.37
CA VAL A 453 7.80 21.88 10.33
C VAL A 453 8.82 21.20 9.40
N SER A 454 9.10 21.76 8.22
CA SER A 454 9.93 21.10 7.20
C SER A 454 11.31 20.66 7.71
N PRO A 455 12.06 21.48 8.47
CA PRO A 455 13.36 21.08 8.98
C PRO A 455 13.30 19.93 10.01
N ALA A 456 12.15 19.74 10.67
CA ALA A 456 11.94 18.68 11.66
C ALA A 456 11.51 17.35 11.03
N LEU A 457 10.93 17.35 9.82
CA LEU A 457 10.38 16.17 9.15
C LEU A 457 11.34 14.96 9.05
N PRO A 458 12.67 15.12 8.84
CA PRO A 458 13.57 13.97 8.81
C PRO A 458 13.61 13.16 10.12
N LYS A 459 13.41 13.83 11.28
CA LYS A 459 13.37 13.19 12.61
C LYS A 459 11.94 12.92 13.07
N TYR A 460 10.99 13.74 12.62
CA TYR A 460 9.57 13.71 12.99
C TYR A 460 8.71 13.63 11.72
N PRO A 461 8.71 12.49 11.03
CA PRO A 461 8.03 12.38 9.75
C PRO A 461 6.53 12.63 9.89
N THR A 462 5.90 12.23 10.99
CA THR A 462 4.45 12.35 11.22
C THR A 462 4.08 13.67 11.87
N VAL A 463 3.22 14.44 11.22
CA VAL A 463 2.75 15.74 11.70
C VAL A 463 1.25 15.80 11.56
N TYR A 464 0.58 16.28 12.60
CA TYR A 464 -0.84 16.56 12.63
C TYR A 464 -1.05 18.05 12.91
N VAL A 465 -1.97 18.68 12.19
CA VAL A 465 -2.23 20.12 12.25
C VAL A 465 -3.67 20.34 12.69
N PHE A 466 -3.82 20.80 13.92
CA PHE A 466 -5.04 21.31 14.50
C PHE A 466 -5.15 22.80 14.18
N VAL A 467 -6.24 23.18 13.53
CA VAL A 467 -6.54 24.59 13.26
C VAL A 467 -7.26 25.16 14.49
N GLU A 468 -6.71 26.24 15.05
CA GLU A 468 -7.31 27.01 16.14
C GLU A 468 -8.02 28.23 15.56
N ASP A 469 -9.32 28.35 15.82
CA ASP A 469 -9.98 29.64 15.66
C ASP A 469 -9.37 30.60 16.69
N GLN A 470 -9.13 31.87 16.29
CA GLN A 470 -8.72 32.88 17.28
C GLN A 470 -9.75 32.89 18.40
N ASP A 471 -9.26 32.59 19.61
CA ASP A 471 -10.10 32.44 20.78
C ASP A 471 -11.01 33.68 20.92
N PRO A 472 -12.35 33.56 20.82
CA PRO A 472 -13.26 34.66 21.09
C PRO A 472 -13.16 35.17 22.54
N SER A 473 -12.43 34.47 23.42
CA SER A 473 -12.29 34.77 24.84
C SER A 473 -11.43 36.00 25.16
N ASP A 474 -10.80 36.67 24.18
CA ASP A 474 -10.23 38.02 24.40
C ASP A 474 -11.30 39.13 24.46
N LYS A 475 -12.56 38.76 24.72
CA LYS A 475 -13.61 39.63 25.25
C LYS A 475 -13.93 39.28 26.70
N GLY A 476 -13.10 39.79 27.60
CA GLY A 476 -13.53 40.23 28.94
C GLY A 476 -13.63 39.14 30.00
N GLY A 477 -12.76 39.26 31.00
CA GLY A 477 -12.74 38.38 32.16
C GLY A 477 -14.07 38.26 32.91
N ARG A 478 -14.23 37.08 33.52
CA ARG A 478 -14.91 36.72 34.78
C ARG A 478 -14.40 35.30 35.06
N GLY A 479 -13.80 34.92 36.19
CA GLY A 479 -14.02 35.36 37.56
C GLY A 479 -15.03 34.44 38.24
N GLY A 480 -14.54 33.42 38.95
CA GLY A 480 -15.28 32.51 39.85
C GLY A 480 -15.94 31.30 39.15
N LEU A 481 -15.88 30.06 39.65
CA LEU A 481 -15.55 29.50 40.96
C LEU A 481 -14.97 28.10 40.77
#